data_AF-A0A067GWJ8-F1
#
_entry.id   AF-A0A067GWJ8-F1
#
_cell.length_a   1.000
_cell.length_b   1.000
_cell.length_c   1.000
_cell.angle_alpha   90.00
_cell.angle_beta   90.00
_cell.angle_gamma   90.00
#
_symmetry.space_group_name_H-M   'P 1'
#
loop_
_entity.id
_entity.type
_entity.pdbx_description
1 polymer ?
#
loop_
_entity_poly.entity_id
_entity_poly.type
_entity_poly.pdbx_seq_one_letter_code
_entity_poly.pdbx_strand_id
1 'polypeptide(L)'
;MDERLFETILKGDVPNFLNLVHEDEAIIKQTVPGSSNTILHLASRYEHEELALEILKLCPEMLAAPNDKFETPTDSWVVHMMNRNKESALYVAYERGRHDVVKQLLNYPSVSLLEMDDGLTTSLHVAASAGHLGTFANLV
;
A
#
# COMPACT_ATOMS: atom_id res chain seq x y z
N MET A 1 -7.99 -16.53 -6.81
CA MET A 1 -8.45 -15.38 -7.60
C MET A 1 -8.53 -15.79 -9.06
N ASP A 2 -9.57 -15.36 -9.74
CA ASP A 2 -9.76 -15.43 -11.19
C ASP A 2 -8.60 -14.72 -11.90
N GLU A 3 -8.07 -15.34 -12.95
CA GLU A 3 -6.89 -14.85 -13.66
C GLU A 3 -7.17 -13.55 -14.41
N ARG A 4 -8.37 -13.40 -14.99
CA ARG A 4 -8.78 -12.18 -15.72
C ARG A 4 -8.94 -11.02 -14.75
N LEU A 5 -9.53 -11.29 -13.58
CA LEU A 5 -9.62 -10.30 -12.51
C LEU A 5 -8.22 -9.85 -12.08
N PHE A 6 -7.32 -10.80 -11.79
CA PHE A 6 -5.97 -10.47 -11.35
C PHE A 6 -5.22 -9.61 -12.39
N GLU A 7 -5.27 -9.97 -13.67
CA GLU A 7 -4.66 -9.20 -14.76
C GLU A 7 -5.28 -7.79 -14.89
N THR A 8 -6.60 -7.69 -14.73
CA THR A 8 -7.33 -6.41 -14.77
C THR A 8 -6.88 -5.48 -13.65
N ILE A 9 -6.78 -5.99 -12.42
CA ILE A 9 -6.32 -5.21 -11.27
C ILE A 9 -4.86 -4.80 -11.43
N LEU A 10 -4.01 -5.69 -11.95
CA LEU A 10 -2.59 -5.39 -12.19
C LEU A 10 -2.41 -4.24 -13.21
N LYS A 11 -3.25 -4.19 -14.25
CA LYS A 11 -3.22 -3.13 -15.27
C LYS A 11 -3.94 -1.84 -14.85
N GLY A 12 -4.78 -1.87 -13.83
CA GLY A 12 -5.61 -0.72 -13.46
C GLY A 12 -6.79 -0.48 -14.42
N ASP A 13 -7.23 -1.51 -15.15
CA ASP A 13 -8.26 -1.38 -16.19
C ASP A 13 -9.67 -1.32 -15.57
N VAL A 14 -10.11 -0.10 -15.25
CA VAL A 14 -11.41 0.18 -14.63
C VAL A 14 -12.60 -0.30 -15.49
N PRO A 15 -12.67 -0.01 -16.80
CA PRO A 15 -13.77 -0.50 -17.63
C PRO A 15 -13.89 -2.03 -17.62
N ASN A 16 -12.78 -2.74 -17.75
CA ASN A 16 -12.82 -4.20 -17.74
C ASN A 16 -13.18 -4.75 -16.35
N PHE A 17 -12.70 -4.11 -15.27
CA PHE A 17 -13.08 -4.46 -13.91
C PHE A 17 -14.60 -4.38 -13.69
N LEU A 18 -15.21 -3.26 -14.11
CA LEU A 18 -16.66 -3.06 -13.99
C LEU A 18 -17.45 -4.08 -14.82
N ASN A 19 -16.96 -4.44 -16.01
CA ASN A 19 -17.59 -5.49 -16.82
C ASN A 19 -17.55 -6.85 -16.11
N LEU A 20 -16.40 -7.24 -15.54
CA LEU A 20 -16.26 -8.49 -14.81
C LEU A 20 -17.17 -8.52 -13.57
N VAL A 21 -17.27 -7.42 -12.82
CA VAL A 21 -18.19 -7.32 -11.67
C VAL A 21 -19.65 -7.42 -12.10
N HIS A 22 -20.00 -6.82 -13.24
CA HIS A 22 -21.36 -6.93 -13.78
C HIS A 22 -21.69 -8.37 -14.22
N GLU A 23 -20.70 -9.13 -14.71
CA GLU A 23 -20.87 -10.55 -15.03
C GLU A 23 -21.03 -11.40 -13.76
N ASP A 24 -20.25 -11.12 -12.72
CA ASP A 24 -20.33 -11.80 -11.42
C ASP A 24 -19.92 -10.86 -10.27
N GLU A 25 -20.89 -10.43 -9.46
CA GLU A 25 -20.65 -9.53 -8.34
C GLU A 25 -19.76 -10.17 -7.25
N ALA A 26 -19.77 -11.50 -7.15
CA ALA A 26 -19.01 -12.23 -6.13
C ALA A 26 -17.48 -12.12 -6.35
N ILE A 27 -17.03 -11.72 -7.55
CA ILE A 27 -15.60 -11.60 -7.84
C ILE A 27 -14.91 -10.55 -6.97
N ILE A 28 -15.65 -9.55 -6.49
CA ILE A 28 -15.14 -8.46 -5.64
C ILE A 28 -14.52 -9.02 -4.36
N LYS A 29 -15.09 -10.12 -3.83
CA LYS A 29 -14.67 -10.74 -2.57
C LYS A 29 -13.53 -11.73 -2.75
N GLN A 30 -13.02 -11.92 -3.96
CA GLN A 30 -11.93 -12.83 -4.21
C GLN A 30 -10.62 -12.31 -3.60
N THR A 31 -9.83 -13.26 -3.12
CA THR A 31 -8.50 -13.01 -2.59
C THR A 31 -7.46 -13.83 -3.34
N VAL A 32 -6.21 -13.36 -3.27
CA VAL A 32 -5.05 -14.08 -3.81
C VAL A 32 -4.75 -15.28 -2.90
N PRO A 33 -4.72 -16.51 -3.44
CA PRO A 33 -4.40 -17.70 -2.66
C PRO A 33 -3.04 -17.57 -1.95
N GLY A 34 -2.98 -17.95 -0.67
CA GLY A 34 -1.75 -17.98 0.13
C GLY A 34 -1.29 -16.64 0.72
N SER A 35 -1.94 -15.52 0.36
CA SER A 35 -1.72 -14.23 1.04
C SER A 35 -3.00 -13.59 1.55
N SER A 36 -4.16 -14.04 1.08
CA SER A 36 -5.47 -13.41 1.29
C SER A 36 -5.51 -11.93 0.89
N ASN A 37 -4.60 -11.45 0.03
CA ASN A 37 -4.67 -10.10 -0.52
C ASN A 37 -5.98 -9.94 -1.29
N THR A 38 -6.79 -8.98 -0.87
CA THR A 38 -8.01 -8.57 -1.57
C THR A 38 -7.66 -7.77 -2.83
N ILE A 39 -8.63 -7.59 -3.73
CA ILE A 39 -8.44 -6.72 -4.90
C ILE A 39 -8.09 -5.27 -4.52
N LEU A 40 -8.54 -4.79 -3.34
CA LEU A 40 -8.21 -3.45 -2.86
C LEU A 40 -6.74 -3.37 -2.40
N HIS A 41 -6.18 -4.43 -1.79
CA HIS A 41 -4.74 -4.48 -1.49
C HIS A 41 -3.91 -4.36 -2.77
N LEU A 42 -4.31 -5.06 -3.83
CA LEU A 42 -3.61 -5.06 -5.11
C LEU A 42 -3.75 -3.70 -5.82
N ALA A 43 -4.96 -3.15 -5.92
CA ALA A 43 -5.19 -1.84 -6.53
C ALA A 43 -4.42 -0.73 -5.80
N SER A 44 -4.36 -0.79 -4.47
CA SER A 44 -3.58 0.16 -3.66
C SER A 44 -2.07 -0.02 -3.88
N ARG A 45 -1.59 -1.27 -3.92
CA ARG A 45 -0.16 -1.58 -4.14
C ARG A 45 0.33 -1.13 -5.52
N TYR A 46 -0.53 -1.20 -6.53
CA TYR A 46 -0.20 -0.79 -7.89
C TYR A 46 -0.59 0.66 -8.20
N GLU A 47 -0.95 1.44 -7.17
CA GLU A 47 -1.26 2.88 -7.27
C GLU A 47 -2.42 3.21 -8.24
N HIS A 48 -3.36 2.29 -8.42
CA HIS A 48 -4.52 2.50 -9.28
C HIS A 48 -5.63 3.19 -8.50
N GLU A 49 -5.48 4.50 -8.26
CA GLU A 49 -6.41 5.33 -7.47
C GLU A 49 -7.87 5.21 -7.95
N GLU A 50 -8.10 5.39 -9.24
CA GLU A 50 -9.44 5.35 -9.82
C GLU A 50 -10.10 3.97 -9.60
N LEU A 51 -9.34 2.90 -9.84
CA LEU A 51 -9.80 1.53 -9.62
C LEU A 51 -10.08 1.26 -8.14
N ALA A 52 -9.21 1.71 -7.23
CA ALA A 52 -9.42 1.59 -5.80
C ALA A 52 -10.70 2.30 -5.36
N LEU A 53 -10.96 3.51 -5.88
CA LEU A 53 -12.19 4.24 -5.61
C LEU A 53 -13.43 3.51 -6.14
N GLU A 54 -13.38 2.92 -7.34
CA GLU A 54 -14.49 2.12 -7.87
C GLU A 54 -14.73 0.85 -7.03
N ILE A 55 -13.68 0.15 -6.61
CA ILE A 55 -13.80 -0.99 -5.69
C ILE A 55 -14.49 -0.57 -4.39
N LEU A 56 -14.11 0.57 -3.84
CA LEU A 56 -14.69 1.09 -2.58
C LEU A 56 -16.14 1.54 -2.72
N LYS A 57 -16.52 2.10 -3.87
CA LYS A 57 -17.93 2.43 -4.14
C LYS A 57 -18.81 1.18 -4.13
N LEU A 58 -18.28 0.06 -4.64
CA LEU A 58 -18.98 -1.21 -4.70
C LEU A 58 -18.96 -1.98 -3.37
N CYS A 59 -17.87 -1.89 -2.61
CA CYS A 59 -17.67 -2.69 -1.40
C CYS A 59 -16.83 -1.95 -0.34
N PRO A 60 -17.43 -0.99 0.40
CA PRO A 60 -16.71 -0.17 1.39
C PRO A 60 -16.10 -0.98 2.54
N GLU A 61 -16.70 -2.11 2.91
CA GLU A 61 -16.24 -2.96 4.01
C GLU A 61 -14.84 -3.54 3.77
N MET A 62 -14.37 -3.57 2.51
CA MET A 62 -13.04 -4.05 2.17
C MET A 62 -11.91 -3.22 2.78
N LEU A 63 -12.18 -1.96 3.18
CA LEU A 63 -11.19 -1.11 3.86
C LEU A 63 -10.64 -1.75 5.15
N ALA A 64 -11.50 -2.47 5.87
CA ALA A 64 -11.14 -3.07 7.15
C ALA A 64 -10.77 -4.55 7.02
N ALA A 65 -10.73 -5.11 5.81
CA ALA A 65 -10.50 -6.53 5.60
C ALA A 65 -9.00 -6.84 5.65
N PRO A 66 -8.50 -7.55 6.68
CA PRO A 66 -7.09 -7.88 6.78
C PRO A 66 -6.71 -9.03 5.84
N ASN A 67 -5.46 -9.03 5.37
CA ASN A 67 -4.85 -10.19 4.71
C ASN A 67 -4.24 -11.18 5.73
N ASP A 68 -3.54 -12.23 5.27
CA ASP A 68 -2.93 -13.26 6.15
C ASP A 68 -1.82 -12.69 7.06
N LYS A 69 -1.27 -11.51 6.73
CA LYS A 69 -0.30 -10.76 7.53
C LYS A 69 -0.95 -9.75 8.46
N PHE A 70 -2.27 -9.73 8.55
CA PHE A 70 -3.06 -8.72 9.28
C PHE A 70 -2.90 -7.29 8.75
N GLU A 71 -2.42 -7.13 7.52
CA GLU A 71 -2.36 -5.83 6.85
C GLU A 71 -3.75 -5.48 6.32
N THR A 72 -4.16 -4.22 6.48
CA THR A 72 -5.34 -3.67 5.81
C THR A 72 -4.94 -3.03 4.48
N PRO A 73 -5.84 -2.92 3.48
CA PRO A 73 -5.52 -2.30 2.19
C PRO A 73 -4.99 -0.87 2.31
N THR A 74 -5.46 -0.12 3.31
CA THR A 74 -5.01 1.24 3.61
C THR A 74 -3.59 1.32 4.16
N ASP A 75 -3.09 0.28 4.82
CA ASP A 75 -1.72 0.28 5.35
C ASP A 75 -0.68 0.35 4.23
N SER A 76 -1.01 -0.18 3.06
CA SER A 76 -0.18 -0.02 1.84
C SER A 76 -0.29 1.39 1.28
N TRP A 77 -1.48 2.00 1.28
CA TRP A 77 -1.68 3.35 0.72
C TRP A 77 -0.94 4.43 1.52
N VAL A 78 -1.00 4.37 2.85
CA VAL A 78 -0.42 5.39 3.75
C VAL A 78 1.08 5.59 3.53
N VAL A 79 1.81 4.51 3.20
CA VAL A 79 3.26 4.57 2.99
C VAL A 79 3.64 5.12 1.62
N HIS A 80 2.79 4.94 0.60
CA HIS A 80 3.00 5.44 -0.77
C HIS A 80 2.47 6.87 -0.99
N MET A 81 1.73 7.44 -0.03
CA MET A 81 1.29 8.83 -0.15
C MET A 81 2.49 9.78 -0.21
N MET A 82 2.67 10.38 -1.38
CA MET A 82 3.66 11.43 -1.61
C MET A 82 3.01 12.81 -1.63
N ASN A 83 3.69 13.81 -1.09
CA ASN A 83 3.27 15.19 -1.26
C ASN A 83 3.61 15.72 -2.67
N ARG A 84 3.32 17.01 -2.94
CA ARG A 84 3.61 17.65 -4.24
C ARG A 84 5.10 17.65 -4.63
N ASN A 85 5.99 17.42 -3.67
CA ASN A 85 7.44 17.31 -3.87
C ASN A 85 7.90 15.87 -4.04
N LYS A 86 6.97 14.90 -4.17
CA LYS A 86 7.25 13.47 -4.23
C LYS A 86 7.88 12.90 -2.95
N GLU A 87 7.57 13.51 -1.80
CA GLU A 87 8.10 13.07 -0.50
C GLU A 87 7.05 12.22 0.23
N SER A 88 7.44 11.04 0.73
CA SER A 88 6.56 10.19 1.53
C SER A 88 6.27 10.79 2.91
N ALA A 89 5.18 10.36 3.55
CA ALA A 89 4.88 10.75 4.93
C ALA A 89 6.03 10.40 5.91
N LEU A 90 6.71 9.27 5.67
CA LEU A 90 7.88 8.85 6.45
C LEU A 90 9.07 9.81 6.26
N TYR A 91 9.36 10.21 5.01
CA TYR A 91 10.43 11.16 4.71
C TYR A 91 10.19 12.51 5.40
N VAL A 92 8.99 13.07 5.26
CA VAL A 92 8.65 14.38 5.84
C VAL A 92 8.69 14.33 7.37
N ALA A 93 8.22 13.24 7.99
CA ALA A 93 8.31 13.07 9.44
C ALA A 93 9.76 13.01 9.92
N TYR A 94 10.63 12.33 9.18
CA TYR A 94 12.05 12.23 9.49
C TYR A 94 12.79 13.57 9.29
N GLU A 95 12.63 14.21 8.12
CA GLU A 95 13.24 15.52 7.79
C GLU A 95 12.90 16.59 8.84
N ARG A 96 11.69 16.54 9.38
CA ARG A 96 11.21 17.47 10.42
C ARG A 96 11.52 17.03 11.85
N GLY A 97 12.27 15.95 12.05
CA GLY A 97 12.65 15.44 13.37
C GLY A 97 11.47 14.95 14.23
N ARG A 98 10.37 14.53 13.61
CA ARG A 98 9.14 14.06 14.29
C ARG A 98 9.26 12.58 14.66
N HIS A 99 10.16 12.27 15.59
CA HIS A 99 10.52 10.90 15.96
C HIS A 99 9.34 10.03 16.42
N ASP A 100 8.34 10.59 17.11
CA ASP A 100 7.15 9.84 17.55
C ASP A 100 6.28 9.40 16.36
N VAL A 101 6.17 10.24 15.33
CA VAL A 101 5.46 9.94 14.09
C VAL A 101 6.24 8.90 13.28
N VAL A 102 7.56 9.02 13.22
CA VAL A 102 8.43 8.02 12.57
C VAL A 102 8.24 6.64 13.22
N LYS A 103 8.22 6.54 14.55
CA LYS A 103 7.95 5.28 15.27
C LYS A 103 6.60 4.66 14.92
N GLN A 104 5.55 5.48 14.85
CA GLN A 104 4.23 4.99 14.47
C GLN A 104 4.20 4.53 13.02
N LEU A 105 4.83 5.25 12.11
CA LEU A 105 4.91 4.87 10.69
C LEU A 105 5.73 3.58 10.50
N LEU A 106 6.83 3.39 11.22
CA LEU A 106 7.64 2.18 11.19
C LEU A 106 6.92 0.94 11.74
N ASN A 107 5.88 1.10 12.56
CA ASN A 107 5.08 -0.01 13.06
C ASN A 107 4.13 -0.61 12.00
N TYR A 108 3.98 0.03 10.84
CA TYR A 108 3.17 -0.52 9.75
C TYR A 108 3.95 -1.62 9.02
N PRO A 109 3.42 -2.85 8.91
CA PRO A 109 4.12 -3.97 8.27
C PRO A 109 4.54 -3.68 6.81
N SER A 110 3.80 -2.82 6.13
CA SER A 110 4.06 -2.38 4.76
C SER A 110 5.38 -1.62 4.63
N VAL A 111 5.83 -0.87 5.65
CA VAL A 111 7.12 -0.13 5.61
C VAL A 111 8.32 -1.07 5.50
N SER A 112 8.24 -2.26 6.09
CA SER A 112 9.31 -3.27 6.05
C SER A 112 9.47 -3.95 4.67
N LEU A 113 8.47 -3.86 3.78
CA LEU A 113 8.48 -4.47 2.45
C LEU A 113 8.96 -3.52 1.33
N LEU A 114 9.19 -2.24 1.64
CA LEU A 114 9.49 -1.17 0.67
C LEU A 114 10.98 -1.07 0.31
N GLU A 115 11.81 -2.02 0.75
CA GLU A 115 13.24 -2.12 0.37
C GLU A 115 13.46 -2.33 -1.14
N MET A 116 12.39 -2.43 -1.94
CA MET A 116 12.43 -2.77 -3.36
C MET A 116 12.00 -1.62 -4.29
N ASP A 117 11.59 -0.46 -3.76
CA ASP A 117 11.14 0.69 -4.57
C ASP A 117 12.09 1.89 -4.46
N ASP A 118 12.44 2.50 -5.60
CA ASP A 118 13.51 3.50 -5.72
C ASP A 118 13.21 4.79 -4.94
N GLY A 119 11.92 5.12 -4.73
CA GLY A 119 11.50 6.32 -3.99
C GLY A 119 11.68 6.22 -2.47
N LEU A 120 11.30 5.11 -1.87
CA LEU A 120 11.38 4.88 -0.41
C LEU A 120 12.76 4.40 0.02
N THR A 121 13.44 3.61 -0.81
CA THR A 121 14.85 3.24 -0.61
C THR A 121 15.75 4.47 -0.57
N THR A 122 15.41 5.52 -1.33
CA THR A 122 16.06 6.83 -1.26
C THR A 122 15.83 7.52 0.09
N SER A 123 14.62 7.45 0.65
CA SER A 123 14.31 8.05 1.96
C SER A 123 15.08 7.41 3.13
N LEU A 124 15.21 6.06 3.13
CA LEU A 124 16.01 5.33 4.13
C LEU A 124 17.51 5.55 3.95
N HIS A 125 18.02 5.53 2.72
CA HIS A 125 19.44 5.80 2.44
C HIS A 125 19.84 7.24 2.78
N VAL A 126 19.00 8.24 2.50
CA VAL A 126 19.25 9.63 2.88
C VAL A 126 19.20 9.79 4.40
N ALA A 127 18.27 9.11 5.09
CA ALA A 127 18.24 9.09 6.56
C ALA A 127 19.53 8.49 7.17
N ALA A 128 20.06 7.41 6.58
CA ALA A 128 21.34 6.82 6.97
C ALA A 128 22.55 7.71 6.61
N SER A 129 22.52 8.37 5.44
CA SER A 129 23.57 9.28 4.96
C SER A 129 23.60 10.62 5.70
N ALA A 130 22.51 11.05 6.32
CA ALA A 130 22.41 12.29 7.10
C ALA A 130 23.11 12.22 8.47
N GLY A 131 23.78 11.11 8.80
CA GLY A 131 24.72 11.04 9.92
C GLY A 131 24.17 10.53 11.26
N HIS A 132 22.95 9.95 11.27
CA HIS A 132 22.39 9.30 12.45
C HIS A 132 22.53 7.77 12.40
N LEU A 133 23.76 7.30 12.15
CA LEU A 133 24.15 5.89 12.19
C LEU A 133 23.88 5.18 13.54
N GLY A 134 23.53 5.93 14.59
CA GLY A 134 23.32 5.41 15.95
C GLY A 134 21.87 5.11 16.36
N THR A 135 20.85 5.50 15.59
CA THR A 135 19.45 5.40 16.03
C THR A 135 18.67 4.24 15.42
N PHE A 136 19.07 3.70 14.27
CA PHE A 136 18.42 2.50 13.71
C PHE A 136 18.63 1.24 14.57
N ALA A 137 19.76 1.13 15.27
CA ALA A 137 20.03 0.01 16.18
C ALA A 137 19.25 0.05 17.50
N ASN A 138 18.58 1.17 17.82
CA ASN A 138 17.81 1.36 19.06
C ASN A 138 16.30 1.52 18.82
N LEU A 139 15.82 1.31 17.59
CA LEU A 139 14.41 1.46 17.20
C LEU A 139 13.76 0.15 16.74
N VAL A 140 14.49 -0.97 16.81
CA VAL A 140 13.98 -2.35 16.69
C VAL A 140 14.05 -3.02 18.05
#